data_AF-A0A955V7C8-F1
#
_entry.id   AF-A0A955V7C8-F1
#
_cell.length_a   1.000
_cell.length_b   1.000
_cell.length_c   1.000
_cell.angle_alpha   90.00
_cell.angle_beta   90.00
_cell.angle_gamma   90.00
#
_symmetry.space_group_name_H-M   'P 1'
#
loop_
_entity.id
_entity.type
_entity.pdbx_description
1 polymer ?
#
loop_
_entity_poly.entity_id
_entity_poly.type
_entity_poly.pdbx_seq_one_letter_code
_entity_poly.pdbx_strand_id
1 'polypeptide(L)'
;KLDAARIRVHGDLTLDRLRWTGHAFALVELSGPLDRLASDQRILRSPLVDVAALLVELELVARETQASLAGRGLGRGDDLTRARRFWVRAVRDGLVGAWRDAVARRDEGAPALVPEDDAAFATLSRAYELKRLLAELDRAVAADRPGEERVEALLEAIGERLP
;
A
#
# COMPACT_ATOMS: atom_id res chain seq x y z
N LYS A 1 -0.07 -23.30 8.26
CA LYS A 1 0.39 -22.14 9.06
C LYS A 1 1.44 -21.44 8.21
N LEU A 2 1.34 -20.13 8.01
CA LEU A 2 2.38 -19.36 7.30
C LEU A 2 3.42 -18.93 8.33
N ASP A 3 4.69 -19.24 8.08
CA ASP A 3 5.79 -18.81 8.95
C ASP A 3 6.06 -17.32 8.70
N ALA A 4 5.38 -16.49 9.49
CA ALA A 4 5.50 -15.04 9.45
C ALA A 4 5.28 -14.45 10.85
N ALA A 5 6.29 -13.75 11.35
CA ALA A 5 6.23 -13.07 12.63
C ALA A 5 5.30 -11.86 12.57
N ARG A 6 4.81 -11.46 13.74
CA ARG A 6 4.05 -10.22 13.92
C ARG A 6 4.90 -9.23 14.69
N ILE A 7 4.91 -7.97 14.25
CA ILE A 7 5.65 -6.88 14.88
C ILE A 7 4.70 -5.71 15.16
N ARG A 8 5.18 -4.71 15.92
CA ARG A 8 4.52 -3.41 15.94
C ARG A 8 4.70 -2.76 14.57
N VAL A 9 3.61 -2.26 14.03
CA VAL A 9 3.53 -1.64 12.70
C VAL A 9 2.97 -0.23 12.85
N HIS A 10 3.19 0.63 11.86
CA HIS A 10 2.54 1.94 11.80
C HIS A 10 1.02 1.80 11.75
N GLY A 11 0.52 0.80 11.01
CA GLY A 11 -0.88 0.39 10.97
C GLY A 11 -1.79 1.25 10.08
N ASP A 12 -1.24 2.33 9.52
CA ASP A 12 -1.87 3.25 8.57
C ASP A 12 -0.79 4.00 7.78
N LEU A 13 0.27 3.30 7.37
CA LEU A 13 1.38 3.95 6.67
C LEU A 13 0.93 4.48 5.31
N THR A 14 1.17 5.76 5.07
CA THR A 14 0.83 6.46 3.83
C THR A 14 2.00 7.33 3.33
N LEU A 15 1.94 7.81 2.08
CA LEU A 15 3.02 8.57 1.42
C LEU A 15 3.26 9.92 2.09
N ASP A 16 2.21 10.58 2.62
CA ASP A 16 2.31 11.81 3.41
C ASP A 16 3.05 11.60 4.76
N ARG A 17 3.08 10.35 5.23
CA ARG A 17 3.81 9.90 6.42
C ARG A 17 5.24 9.43 6.12
N LEU A 18 5.67 9.50 4.86
CA LEU A 18 7.06 9.35 4.45
C LEU A 18 7.68 10.73 4.17
N ARG A 19 8.70 11.11 4.95
CA ARG A 19 9.40 12.38 4.78
C ARG A 19 10.84 12.15 4.33
N TRP A 20 11.19 12.69 3.16
CA TRP A 20 12.56 12.68 2.66
C TRP A 20 13.40 13.70 3.44
N THR A 21 14.49 13.24 4.06
CA THR A 21 15.40 14.07 4.86
C THR A 21 16.57 14.65 4.05
N GLY A 22 16.66 14.34 2.76
CA GLY A 22 17.84 14.63 1.93
C GLY A 22 18.75 13.42 1.72
N HIS A 23 18.65 12.39 2.56
CA HIS A 23 19.46 11.17 2.46
C HIS A 23 18.70 9.87 2.78
N ALA A 24 17.56 9.96 3.46
CA ALA A 24 16.71 8.81 3.80
C ALA A 24 15.25 9.25 3.93
N PHE A 25 14.35 8.27 3.98
CA PHE A 25 12.98 8.51 4.39
C PHE A 25 12.84 8.32 5.91
N ALA A 26 12.22 9.28 6.57
CA ALA A 26 11.75 9.18 7.94
C ALA A 26 10.25 8.86 7.95
N LEU A 27 9.84 7.92 8.81
CA LEU A 27 8.43 7.68 9.13
C LEU A 27 8.00 8.73 10.17
N VAL A 28 6.91 9.43 9.89
CA VAL A 28 6.30 10.38 10.83
C VAL A 28 4.93 9.86 11.29
N GLU A 29 4.38 10.44 12.37
CA GLU A 29 3.02 10.12 12.85
C GLU A 29 2.78 8.66 13.26
N LEU A 30 3.69 8.11 14.08
CA LEU A 30 3.64 6.73 14.58
C LEU A 30 2.44 6.39 15.51
N SER A 31 1.51 7.33 15.69
CA SER A 31 0.30 7.17 16.49
C SER A 31 -0.73 6.24 15.85
N GLY A 32 -0.54 5.83 14.59
CA GLY A 32 -1.47 4.93 13.89
C GLY A 32 -2.84 5.57 13.59
N PRO A 33 -3.85 4.76 13.19
CA PRO A 33 -5.18 5.27 12.82
C PRO A 33 -5.87 5.97 14.00
N LEU A 34 -6.48 7.14 13.73
CA LEU A 34 -7.22 7.93 14.73
C LEU A 34 -8.50 7.26 15.24
N ASP A 35 -9.07 6.34 14.47
CA ASP A 35 -10.31 5.61 14.77
C ASP A 35 -10.09 4.37 15.64
N ARG A 36 -8.84 4.06 16.01
CA ARG A 36 -8.51 2.89 16.84
C ARG A 36 -8.17 3.27 18.27
N LEU A 37 -8.65 2.45 19.21
CA LEU A 37 -8.27 2.55 20.62
C LEU A 37 -6.76 2.37 20.80
N ALA A 38 -6.17 3.06 21.78
CA ALA A 38 -4.74 2.96 22.08
C ALA A 38 -4.27 1.53 22.39
N SER A 39 -5.15 0.66 22.89
CA SER A 39 -4.89 -0.77 23.09
C SER A 39 -4.68 -1.52 21.76
N ASP A 40 -5.40 -1.14 20.71
CA ASP A 40 -5.35 -1.82 19.41
C ASP A 40 -4.08 -1.50 18.64
N GLN A 41 -3.46 -0.35 18.94
CA GLN A 41 -2.17 0.04 18.38
C GLN A 41 -1.02 -0.84 18.89
N ARG A 42 -1.19 -1.48 20.07
CA ARG A 42 -0.19 -2.38 20.66
C ARG A 42 -0.26 -3.81 20.13
N ILE A 43 -1.31 -4.15 19.37
CA ILE A 43 -1.47 -5.48 18.78
C ILE A 43 -0.42 -5.69 17.68
N LEU A 44 0.36 -6.76 17.83
CA LEU A 44 1.34 -7.16 16.81
C LEU A 44 0.61 -7.59 15.53
N ARG A 45 1.08 -7.10 14.38
CA ARG A 45 0.53 -7.39 13.05
C ARG A 45 1.63 -7.80 12.08
N SER A 46 1.24 -8.36 10.95
CA SER A 46 2.20 -8.56 9.85
C SER A 46 2.70 -7.20 9.36
N PRO A 47 4.01 -7.04 9.09
CA PRO A 47 4.54 -5.81 8.50
C PRO A 47 4.00 -5.56 7.08
N LEU A 48 3.43 -6.58 6.43
CA LEU A 48 2.73 -6.41 5.16
C LEU A 48 1.50 -5.51 5.25
N VAL A 49 0.99 -5.23 6.46
CA VAL A 49 -0.06 -4.21 6.63
C VAL A 49 0.42 -2.84 6.14
N ASP A 50 1.64 -2.44 6.50
CA ASP A 50 2.19 -1.13 6.12
C ASP A 50 2.67 -1.12 4.66
N VAL A 51 3.30 -2.21 4.21
CA VAL A 51 3.74 -2.34 2.80
C VAL A 51 2.53 -2.33 1.87
N ALA A 52 1.46 -3.06 2.19
CA ALA A 52 0.25 -3.05 1.40
C ALA A 52 -0.41 -1.67 1.38
N ALA A 53 -0.38 -0.93 2.49
CA ALA A 53 -0.92 0.42 2.55
C ALA A 53 -0.20 1.36 1.57
N LEU A 54 1.14 1.37 1.57
CA LEU A 54 1.93 2.15 0.61
C LEU A 54 1.70 1.74 -0.83
N LEU A 55 1.65 0.43 -1.12
CA LEU A 55 1.44 -0.07 -2.47
C LEU A 55 0.05 0.30 -3.02
N VAL A 56 -0.97 0.25 -2.17
CA VAL A 56 -2.32 0.66 -2.54
C VAL A 56 -2.38 2.16 -2.78
N GLU A 57 -1.75 2.97 -1.92
CA GLU A 57 -1.75 4.42 -2.11
C GLU A 57 -1.00 4.86 -3.36
N LEU A 58 0.16 4.26 -3.65
CA LEU A 58 0.90 4.52 -4.90
C LEU A 58 0.04 4.26 -6.14
N GLU A 59 -0.71 3.16 -6.14
CA GLU A 59 -1.61 2.81 -7.23
C GLU A 59 -2.76 3.82 -7.36
N LEU A 60 -3.37 4.23 -6.25
CA LEU A 60 -4.48 5.17 -6.27
C LEU A 60 -4.03 6.58 -6.69
N VAL A 61 -2.90 7.07 -6.17
CA VAL A 61 -2.31 8.35 -6.59
C VAL A 61 -1.98 8.33 -8.09
N ALA A 62 -1.49 7.20 -8.62
CA ALA A 62 -1.22 7.06 -10.04
C ALA A 62 -2.51 7.10 -10.89
N ARG A 63 -3.61 6.49 -10.42
CA ARG A 63 -4.93 6.55 -11.07
C ARG A 63 -5.52 7.97 -11.05
N GLU A 64 -5.48 8.63 -9.90
CA GLU A 64 -5.94 10.02 -9.74
C GLU A 64 -5.13 10.97 -10.63
N THR A 65 -3.82 10.75 -10.72
CA THR A 65 -2.94 11.53 -11.61
C THR A 65 -3.32 11.29 -13.08
N GLN A 66 -3.59 10.05 -13.48
CA GLN A 66 -4.06 9.75 -14.83
C GLN A 66 -5.39 10.47 -15.15
N ALA A 67 -6.38 10.40 -14.24
CA ALA A 67 -7.67 11.07 -14.41
C ALA A 67 -7.51 12.60 -14.52
N SER A 68 -6.69 13.19 -13.64
CA SER A 68 -6.39 14.62 -13.64
C SER A 68 -5.70 15.08 -14.94
N LEU A 69 -4.72 14.30 -15.44
CA LEU A 69 -4.06 14.59 -16.72
C LEU A 69 -5.05 14.51 -17.90
N ALA A 70 -5.89 13.48 -17.93
CA ALA A 70 -6.92 13.32 -18.95
C ALA A 70 -7.94 14.48 -18.92
N GLY A 71 -8.42 14.88 -17.74
CA GLY A 71 -9.33 16.01 -17.56
C GLY A 71 -8.75 17.37 -17.99
N ARG A 72 -7.41 17.50 -17.99
CA ARG A 72 -6.68 18.68 -18.50
C ARG A 72 -6.34 18.60 -19.99
N GLY A 73 -6.72 17.52 -20.68
CA GLY A 73 -6.37 17.27 -22.08
C GLY A 73 -4.88 16.98 -22.29
N LEU A 74 -4.15 16.60 -21.24
CA LEU A 74 -2.71 16.31 -21.30
C LEU A 74 -2.48 14.81 -21.55
N GLY A 75 -2.39 14.43 -22.82
CA GLY A 75 -2.12 13.06 -23.26
C GLY A 75 -3.36 12.31 -23.75
N ARG A 76 -3.15 11.14 -24.35
CA ARG A 76 -4.23 10.26 -24.82
C ARG A 76 -4.50 9.18 -23.77
N GLY A 77 -5.77 8.80 -23.59
CA GLY A 77 -6.20 7.86 -22.54
C GLY A 77 -5.40 6.55 -22.52
N ASP A 78 -5.17 5.94 -23.69
CA ASP A 78 -4.39 4.70 -23.80
C ASP A 78 -2.92 4.87 -23.42
N ASP A 79 -2.32 6.01 -23.81
CA ASP A 79 -0.91 6.29 -23.53
C ASP A 79 -0.70 6.60 -22.05
N LEU A 80 -1.62 7.36 -21.44
CA LEU A 80 -1.65 7.59 -19.99
C LEU A 80 -1.85 6.28 -19.22
N THR A 81 -2.75 5.41 -19.68
CA THR A 81 -2.98 4.10 -19.06
C THR A 81 -1.73 3.21 -19.11
N ARG A 82 -1.06 3.17 -20.28
CA ARG A 82 0.21 2.44 -20.43
C ARG A 82 1.30 3.01 -19.53
N ALA A 83 1.45 4.34 -19.50
CA ALA A 83 2.42 5.02 -18.66
C ALA A 83 2.17 4.77 -17.17
N ARG A 84 0.90 4.86 -16.71
CA ARG A 84 0.49 4.56 -15.34
C ARG A 84 0.88 3.13 -14.96
N ARG A 85 0.46 2.13 -15.75
CA ARG A 85 0.73 0.72 -15.46
C ARG A 85 2.23 0.42 -15.41
N PHE A 86 2.99 1.00 -16.34
CA PHE A 86 4.45 0.87 -16.34
C PHE A 86 5.07 1.47 -15.08
N TRP A 87 4.71 2.71 -14.75
CA TRP A 87 5.24 3.42 -13.60
C TRP A 87 4.92 2.70 -12.29
N VAL A 88 3.65 2.32 -12.08
CA VAL A 88 3.21 1.59 -10.88
C VAL A 88 3.98 0.29 -10.73
N ARG A 89 4.12 -0.49 -11.81
CA ARG A 89 4.85 -1.74 -11.78
C ARG A 89 6.31 -1.51 -11.40
N ALA A 90 6.99 -0.57 -12.06
CA ALA A 90 8.39 -0.28 -11.79
C ALA A 90 8.63 0.17 -10.33
N VAL A 91 7.79 1.06 -9.81
CA VAL A 91 7.89 1.54 -8.42
C VAL A 91 7.55 0.43 -7.43
N ARG A 92 6.50 -0.37 -7.68
CA ARG A 92 6.14 -1.51 -6.85
C ARG A 92 7.28 -2.53 -6.78
N ASP A 93 7.82 -2.93 -7.94
CA ASP A 93 8.86 -3.95 -8.01
C ASP A 93 10.12 -3.47 -7.26
N GLY A 94 10.50 -2.20 -7.45
CA GLY A 94 11.60 -1.58 -6.72
C GLY A 94 11.36 -1.48 -5.20
N LEU A 95 10.17 -1.05 -4.78
CA LEU A 95 9.82 -0.91 -3.36
C LEU A 95 9.78 -2.27 -2.66
N VAL A 96 9.10 -3.26 -3.24
CA VAL A 96 8.99 -4.60 -2.66
C VAL A 96 10.35 -5.29 -2.63
N GLY A 97 11.14 -5.19 -3.70
CA GLY A 97 12.51 -5.73 -3.74
C GLY A 97 13.39 -5.14 -2.64
N ALA A 98 13.48 -3.80 -2.58
CA ALA A 98 14.29 -3.11 -1.57
C ALA A 98 13.82 -3.40 -0.13
N TRP A 99 12.51 -3.54 0.08
CA TRP A 99 11.94 -3.90 1.37
C TRP A 99 12.27 -5.34 1.76
N ARG A 100 12.16 -6.30 0.83
CA ARG A 100 12.55 -7.70 1.07
C ARG A 100 14.04 -7.81 1.39
N ASP A 101 14.89 -7.09 0.66
CA ASP A 101 16.33 -7.03 0.95
C ASP A 101 16.61 -6.45 2.34
N ALA A 102 15.88 -5.41 2.75
CA ALA A 102 16.00 -4.85 4.09
C ALA A 102 15.56 -5.84 5.18
N VAL A 103 14.51 -6.63 4.93
CA VAL A 103 14.04 -7.68 5.85
C VAL A 103 15.03 -8.85 5.94
N ALA A 104 15.65 -9.24 4.81
CA ALA A 104 16.63 -10.33 4.76
C ALA A 104 17.94 -9.98 5.48
N ARG A 105 18.30 -8.69 5.56
CA ARG A 105 19.50 -8.20 6.27
C ARG A 105 19.36 -8.13 7.80
N ARG A 106 18.25 -8.60 8.37
CA ARG A 106 18.08 -8.64 9.83
C ARG A 106 18.99 -9.70 10.45
N ASP A 107 19.26 -9.57 11.76
CA ASP A 107 20.18 -10.44 12.49
C ASP A 107 19.88 -11.94 12.31
N GLU A 108 20.94 -12.74 12.22
CA GLU A 108 20.84 -14.20 12.17
C GLU A 108 20.05 -14.73 13.38
N GLY A 109 19.08 -15.61 13.12
CA GLY A 109 18.19 -16.17 14.15
C GLY A 109 16.97 -15.32 14.49
N ALA A 110 16.81 -14.12 13.91
CA ALA A 110 15.56 -13.39 14.02
C ALA A 110 14.43 -14.13 13.29
N PRO A 111 13.20 -14.14 13.83
CA PRO A 111 12.10 -14.83 13.17
C PRO A 111 11.76 -14.16 11.83
N ALA A 112 11.47 -14.99 10.82
CA ALA A 112 11.05 -14.53 9.49
C ALA A 112 9.82 -13.61 9.61
N LEU A 113 9.92 -12.39 9.07
CA LEU A 113 8.84 -11.39 9.14
C LEU A 113 7.73 -11.64 8.12
N VAL A 114 8.04 -12.35 7.04
CA VAL A 114 7.14 -12.73 5.96
C VAL A 114 7.50 -14.14 5.48
N PRO A 115 6.57 -14.82 4.77
CA PRO A 115 6.88 -16.12 4.16
C PRO A 115 8.08 -16.02 3.22
N GLU A 116 8.99 -16.99 3.29
CA GLU A 116 10.12 -17.12 2.35
C GLU A 116 9.66 -17.61 0.97
N ASP A 117 8.61 -18.44 0.95
CA ASP A 117 7.96 -18.89 -0.28
C ASP A 117 7.27 -17.72 -1.00
N ASP A 118 7.64 -17.51 -2.26
CA ASP A 118 7.16 -16.39 -3.07
C ASP A 118 5.66 -16.45 -3.33
N ALA A 119 5.09 -17.65 -3.50
CA ALA A 119 3.65 -17.82 -3.71
C ALA A 119 2.86 -17.45 -2.43
N ALA A 120 3.35 -17.87 -1.27
CA ALA A 120 2.80 -17.49 0.03
C ALA A 120 2.95 -15.99 0.30
N PHE A 121 4.11 -15.40 -0.02
CA PHE A 121 4.31 -13.96 0.07
C PHE A 121 3.32 -13.20 -0.81
N ALA A 122 3.19 -13.58 -2.08
CA ALA A 122 2.28 -12.95 -3.02
C ALA A 122 0.82 -13.06 -2.56
N THR A 123 0.42 -14.23 -2.07
CA THR A 123 -0.93 -14.47 -1.51
C THR A 123 -1.19 -13.55 -0.32
N LEU A 124 -0.25 -13.47 0.62
CA LEU A 124 -0.41 -12.67 1.83
C LEU A 124 -0.38 -11.17 1.53
N SER A 125 0.49 -10.72 0.61
CA SER A 125 0.53 -9.34 0.13
C SER A 125 -0.81 -8.94 -0.49
N ARG A 126 -1.32 -9.75 -1.44
CA ARG A 126 -2.62 -9.52 -2.08
C ARG A 126 -3.75 -9.44 -1.06
N ALA A 127 -3.75 -10.31 -0.05
CA ALA A 127 -4.77 -10.28 1.00
C ALA A 127 -4.74 -8.98 1.81
N TYR A 128 -3.56 -8.48 2.19
CA TYR A 128 -3.46 -7.21 2.90
C TYR A 128 -3.76 -5.98 2.02
N GLU A 129 -3.43 -6.03 0.73
CA GLU A 129 -3.82 -4.98 -0.22
C GLU A 129 -5.32 -4.92 -0.43
N LEU A 130 -5.99 -6.05 -0.64
CA LEU A 130 -7.44 -6.13 -0.72
C LEU A 130 -8.08 -5.59 0.57
N LYS A 131 -7.56 -5.99 1.73
CA LYS A 131 -8.03 -5.46 3.01
C LYS A 131 -7.89 -3.94 3.10
N ARG A 132 -6.77 -3.37 2.63
CA ARG A 132 -6.58 -1.91 2.59
C ARG A 132 -7.56 -1.25 1.64
N LEU A 133 -7.72 -1.78 0.42
CA LEU A 133 -8.63 -1.23 -0.59
C LEU A 133 -10.08 -1.23 -0.10
N LEU A 134 -10.53 -2.29 0.56
CA LEU A 134 -11.86 -2.34 1.16
C LEU A 134 -12.02 -1.27 2.26
N ALA A 135 -11.03 -1.12 3.14
CA ALA A 135 -11.08 -0.07 4.17
C ALA A 135 -11.06 1.35 3.57
N GLU A 136 -10.36 1.57 2.46
CA GLU A 136 -10.38 2.83 1.70
C GLU A 136 -11.74 3.06 1.03
N LEU A 137 -12.36 2.02 0.47
CA LEU A 137 -13.69 2.09 -0.12
C LEU A 137 -14.75 2.42 0.92
N ASP A 138 -14.71 1.76 2.09
CA ASP A 138 -15.59 2.06 3.21
C ASP A 138 -15.48 3.53 3.63
N ARG A 139 -14.25 4.06 3.74
CA ARG A 139 -13.99 5.48 4.04
C ARG A 139 -14.52 6.41 2.95
N ALA A 140 -14.29 6.09 1.68
CA ALA A 140 -14.69 6.91 0.55
C ALA A 140 -16.23 7.00 0.44
N VAL A 141 -16.92 5.87 0.64
CA VAL A 141 -18.39 5.79 0.60
C VAL A 141 -19.02 6.49 1.82
N ALA A 142 -18.40 6.41 2.99
CA ALA A 142 -18.87 7.08 4.20
C ALA A 142 -18.64 8.61 4.22
N ALA A 143 -17.90 9.15 3.26
CA ALA A 143 -17.65 10.59 3.17
C ALA A 143 -18.93 11.35 2.78
N ASP A 144 -19.12 12.55 3.35
CA ASP A 144 -20.30 13.41 3.12
C ASP A 144 -20.51 13.76 1.62
N ARG A 145 -19.41 13.81 0.87
CA ARG A 145 -19.40 13.83 -0.60
C ARG A 145 -18.41 12.79 -1.12
N PRO A 146 -18.86 11.57 -1.47
CA PRO A 146 -17.97 10.56 -2.02
C PRO A 146 -17.45 11.08 -3.37
N GLY A 147 -16.13 11.20 -3.49
CA GLY A 147 -15.52 11.53 -4.78
C GLY A 147 -15.73 10.35 -5.74
N GLU A 148 -16.58 10.52 -6.75
CA GLU A 148 -16.90 9.46 -7.74
C GLU A 148 -15.63 8.86 -8.34
N GLU A 149 -14.67 9.71 -8.70
CA GLU A 149 -13.36 9.30 -9.25
C GLU A 149 -12.57 8.41 -8.27
N ARG A 150 -12.60 8.71 -6.96
CA ARG A 150 -11.90 7.92 -5.93
C ARG A 150 -12.56 6.56 -5.75
N VAL A 151 -13.91 6.52 -5.74
CA VAL A 151 -14.67 5.27 -5.63
C VAL A 151 -14.42 4.39 -6.85
N GLU A 152 -14.45 4.95 -8.05
CA GLU A 152 -14.16 4.23 -9.30
C GLU A 152 -12.73 3.66 -9.30
N ALA A 153 -11.73 4.48 -8.95
CA ALA A 153 -10.35 4.03 -8.84
C ALA A 153 -10.17 2.87 -7.84
N LEU A 154 -10.91 2.90 -6.73
CA LEU A 154 -10.91 1.83 -5.72
C LEU A 154 -11.55 0.55 -6.25
N LEU A 155 -12.71 0.64 -6.93
CA LEU A 155 -13.39 -0.50 -7.52
C LEU A 155 -12.55 -1.18 -8.61
N GLU A 156 -11.91 -0.39 -9.48
CA GLU A 156 -10.98 -0.91 -10.48
C GLU A 156 -9.80 -1.63 -9.84
N ALA A 157 -9.18 -1.02 -8.83
CA ALA A 157 -8.04 -1.59 -8.11
C ALA A 157 -8.39 -2.89 -7.38
N ILE A 158 -9.62 -3.01 -6.85
CA ILE A 158 -10.15 -4.25 -6.26
C ILE A 158 -10.36 -5.30 -7.35
N GLY A 159 -10.99 -4.92 -8.47
CA GLY A 159 -11.26 -5.82 -9.60
C GLY A 159 -9.98 -6.46 -10.16
N GLU A 160 -8.91 -5.67 -10.32
CA GLU A 160 -7.60 -6.18 -10.76
C GLU A 160 -6.94 -7.15 -9.76
N ARG A 161 -7.43 -7.19 -8.52
CA ARG A 161 -6.93 -8.04 -7.43
C ARG A 161 -7.91 -9.15 -7.05
N LEU A 162 -8.99 -9.38 -7.79
CA LEU A 162 -9.83 -10.59 -7.65
C LEU A 162 -9.41 -11.65 -8.69
N PRO A 163 -9.52 -12.94 -8.37
CA PRO A 163 -9.14 -14.03 -9.27
C PRO A 163 -10.06 -14.13 -10.48
#